data_AF-A0A935NZ32-F1
#
_entry.id   AF-A0A935NZ32-F1
#
_cell.length_a   1.000
_cell.length_b   1.000
_cell.length_c   1.000
_cell.angle_alpha   90.00
_cell.angle_beta   90.00
_cell.angle_gamma   90.00
#
_symmetry.space_group_name_H-M   'P 1'
#
loop_
_entity.id
_entity.type
_entity.pdbx_description
1 polymer ?
#
loop_
_entity_poly.entity_id
_entity_poly.type
_entity_poly.pdbx_seq_one_letter_code
_entity_poly.pdbx_strand_id
1 'polypeptide(L)'
;MKKSLSLTLASGVLFFTACATVEPASSGPSWEEYKSNATRTVDGRTYFLIGGDIVVTEEKALREAYDELVAVLRDEARGISTTEQHSTVMLTPGGQDDIWSPTQRANLTYCVDNAWGTSKQRVVDEMAAATAAWEAVANVNFTYVSSQDGACGSAPAGVVFAVRKQASGGGCAFFPSYPDSCEGIRVLTYSLANVPGGPAVTTTGILRHELGHILGLRHEHIRSGFGCTGETFTEARAVTGYDSGSVMHYPWCQGSTNTGDLAITALDAQGARTLYGAPGGGGAVCGNGALEAGEQCDDGNTTSGDGCSSTCQTESGGGTPRTDTKSGSVARNAFVHLPPYSVKPGTQLRAVMTGTGDPDLYVRWNAQPTTSAWNCRPFLGGASETCTLTVPAGTSTAYVSIRGYRAATYTVTTTYTAP
;
A
#
# COMPACT_ATOMS: atom_id res chain seq x y z
N MET A 1 15.64 -65.27 65.46
CA MET A 1 14.39 -65.79 66.04
C MET A 1 13.36 -64.67 66.06
N LYS A 2 12.14 -64.94 65.55
CA LYS A 2 10.82 -64.30 65.87
C LYS A 2 10.75 -62.77 65.69
N LYS A 3 10.06 -62.26 64.67
CA LYS A 3 8.60 -62.21 64.39
C LYS A 3 8.06 -60.79 64.63
N SER A 4 7.56 -60.19 63.54
CA SER A 4 6.24 -59.51 63.38
C SER A 4 6.00 -58.22 64.18
N LEU A 5 5.18 -57.25 63.78
CA LEU A 5 4.30 -56.90 62.63
C LEU A 5 3.99 -55.40 62.90
N SER A 6 3.84 -54.47 61.96
CA SER A 6 2.60 -54.19 61.20
C SER A 6 2.76 -52.77 60.61
N LEU A 7 2.47 -52.57 59.31
CA LEU A 7 1.30 -51.82 58.76
C LEU A 7 1.32 -50.30 59.08
N THR A 8 1.20 -49.32 58.17
CA THR A 8 0.68 -49.26 56.80
C THR A 8 0.99 -47.87 56.19
N LEU A 9 1.14 -47.83 54.86
CA LEU A 9 0.72 -46.82 53.87
C LEU A 9 1.32 -45.38 53.77
N ALA A 10 1.81 -45.13 52.54
CA ALA A 10 1.64 -43.96 51.67
C ALA A 10 2.45 -42.66 51.90
N SER A 11 3.41 -42.43 51.01
CA SER A 11 3.80 -41.16 50.35
C SER A 11 4.76 -41.55 49.21
N GLY A 12 4.60 -41.21 47.92
CA GLY A 12 4.06 -39.99 47.33
C GLY A 12 5.23 -39.10 46.89
N VAL A 13 5.20 -38.62 45.64
CA VAL A 13 6.12 -37.70 44.93
C VAL A 13 7.16 -38.39 44.03
N LEU A 14 6.80 -38.73 42.78
CA LEU A 14 6.79 -37.91 41.54
C LEU A 14 8.20 -37.57 41.00
N PHE A 15 8.67 -38.42 40.09
CA PHE A 15 9.70 -38.09 39.11
C PHE A 15 9.10 -37.09 38.12
N PHE A 16 9.63 -35.87 38.06
CA PHE A 16 9.37 -34.97 36.95
C PHE A 16 10.05 -35.53 35.70
N THR A 17 9.27 -36.17 34.84
CA THR A 17 9.62 -36.41 33.45
C THR A 17 9.80 -35.04 32.80
N ALA A 18 11.00 -34.76 32.30
CA ALA A 18 11.21 -33.62 31.43
C ALA A 18 10.29 -33.77 30.22
N CYS A 19 9.25 -32.94 30.14
CA CYS A 19 8.59 -32.69 28.87
C CYS A 19 9.65 -32.08 27.96
N ALA A 20 10.13 -32.87 27.00
CA ALA A 20 10.66 -32.31 25.77
C ALA A 20 9.53 -31.45 25.19
N THR A 21 9.64 -30.14 25.36
CA THR A 21 8.84 -29.20 24.59
C THR A 21 9.26 -29.41 23.15
N VAL A 22 8.42 -30.09 22.37
CA VAL A 22 8.48 -30.03 20.92
C VAL A 22 8.35 -28.54 20.58
N GLU A 23 9.43 -27.92 20.12
CA GLU A 23 9.38 -26.57 19.59
C GLU A 23 8.35 -26.54 18.46
N PRO A 24 7.38 -25.62 18.47
CA PRO A 24 6.47 -25.51 17.35
C PRO A 24 7.29 -25.05 16.13
N ALA A 25 7.26 -25.85 15.06
CA ALA A 25 7.80 -25.47 13.77
C ALA A 25 7.15 -24.14 13.32
N SER A 26 7.86 -23.02 13.53
CA SER A 26 7.31 -21.67 13.35
C SER A 26 8.31 -20.67 12.76
N SER A 27 9.45 -21.12 12.24
CA SER A 27 10.54 -20.22 11.83
C SER A 27 10.42 -19.63 10.42
N GLY A 28 9.38 -19.96 9.64
CA GLY A 28 9.33 -19.58 8.22
C GLY A 28 10.42 -20.25 7.37
N PRO A 29 10.50 -19.93 6.05
CA PRO A 29 11.62 -20.38 5.21
C PRO A 29 12.94 -19.74 5.68
N SER A 30 14.07 -20.41 5.44
CA SER A 30 15.38 -19.77 5.61
C SER A 30 15.60 -18.67 4.56
N TRP A 31 16.53 -17.75 4.80
CA TRP A 31 16.90 -16.70 3.84
C TRP A 31 17.28 -17.28 2.47
N GLU A 32 18.07 -18.35 2.45
CA GLU A 32 18.50 -19.00 1.21
C GLU A 32 17.32 -19.64 0.46
N GLU A 33 16.38 -20.27 1.16
CA GLU A 33 15.16 -20.83 0.55
C GLU A 33 14.24 -19.73 0.04
N TYR A 34 14.04 -18.65 0.81
CA TYR A 34 13.22 -17.51 0.41
C TYR A 34 13.79 -16.83 -0.83
N LYS A 35 15.10 -16.53 -0.82
CA LYS A 35 15.81 -15.95 -1.96
C LYS A 35 15.76 -16.86 -3.17
N SER A 36 16.01 -18.16 -3.02
CA SER A 36 15.93 -19.12 -4.13
C SER A 36 14.52 -19.17 -4.73
N ASN A 37 13.48 -19.16 -3.91
CA ASN A 37 12.08 -19.21 -4.37
C ASN A 37 11.64 -17.90 -5.04
N ALA A 38 12.17 -16.75 -4.61
CA ALA A 38 11.89 -15.44 -5.18
C ALA A 38 12.68 -15.18 -6.48
N THR A 39 13.88 -15.72 -6.62
CA THR A 39 14.79 -15.40 -7.74
C THR A 39 14.23 -15.84 -9.08
N ARG A 40 14.27 -14.94 -10.06
CA ARG A 40 13.97 -15.20 -11.46
C ARG A 40 15.02 -14.55 -12.34
N THR A 41 15.23 -15.14 -13.52
CA THR A 41 16.13 -14.59 -14.52
C THR A 41 15.44 -14.58 -15.87
N VAL A 42 15.22 -13.41 -16.44
CA VAL A 42 14.66 -13.22 -17.79
C VAL A 42 15.55 -12.28 -18.57
N ASP A 43 15.85 -12.64 -19.82
CA ASP A 43 16.70 -11.87 -20.72
C ASP A 43 18.06 -11.45 -20.13
N GLY A 44 18.65 -12.31 -19.29
CA GLY A 44 19.94 -12.07 -18.64
C GLY A 44 19.90 -11.09 -17.47
N ARG A 45 18.72 -10.63 -17.06
CA ARG A 45 18.51 -9.81 -15.86
C ARG A 45 17.93 -10.66 -14.75
N THR A 46 18.48 -10.51 -13.54
CA THR A 46 17.97 -11.13 -12.33
C THR A 46 17.04 -10.18 -11.61
N TYR A 47 15.88 -10.68 -11.20
CA TYR A 47 14.92 -9.99 -10.35
C TYR A 47 14.35 -10.96 -9.32
N PHE A 48 13.67 -10.43 -8.32
CA PHE A 48 13.08 -11.21 -7.24
C PHE A 48 11.59 -10.95 -7.16
N LEU A 49 10.80 -12.03 -7.05
CA LEU A 49 9.36 -11.99 -6.89
C LEU A 49 8.98 -12.13 -5.42
N ILE A 50 8.37 -11.08 -4.90
CA ILE A 50 7.76 -11.04 -3.57
C ILE A 50 6.27 -11.34 -3.75
N GLY A 51 5.69 -12.19 -2.91
CA GLY A 51 4.25 -12.53 -2.96
C GLY A 51 3.81 -13.39 -4.16
N GLY A 52 4.55 -13.38 -5.27
CA GLY A 52 4.28 -14.17 -6.47
C GLY A 52 4.47 -13.38 -7.76
N ASP A 53 4.30 -12.07 -7.70
CA ASP A 53 4.19 -11.15 -8.86
C ASP A 53 4.73 -9.72 -8.58
N ILE A 54 5.11 -9.39 -7.34
CA ILE A 54 5.76 -8.10 -7.04
C ILE A 54 7.25 -8.18 -7.34
N VAL A 55 7.72 -7.36 -8.27
CA VAL A 55 9.11 -7.36 -8.75
C VAL A 55 9.97 -6.39 -7.96
N VAL A 56 11.08 -6.89 -7.42
CA VAL A 56 12.19 -6.06 -6.93
C VAL A 56 13.49 -6.45 -7.63
N THR A 57 14.36 -5.47 -7.88
CA THR A 57 15.61 -5.65 -8.62
C THR A 57 16.85 -5.68 -7.74
N GLU A 58 16.74 -5.19 -6.49
CA GLU A 58 17.83 -5.14 -5.53
C GLU A 58 17.68 -6.21 -4.46
N GLU A 59 18.75 -6.97 -4.20
CA GLU A 59 18.76 -8.00 -3.14
C GLU A 59 18.50 -7.40 -1.75
N LYS A 60 18.85 -6.12 -1.54
CA LYS A 60 18.51 -5.39 -0.32
C LYS A 60 17.00 -5.32 -0.09
N ALA A 61 16.21 -5.01 -1.13
CA ALA A 61 14.75 -4.92 -1.03
C ALA A 61 14.14 -6.30 -0.72
N LEU A 62 14.66 -7.36 -1.37
CA LEU A 62 14.28 -8.74 -1.06
C LEU A 62 14.62 -9.11 0.40
N ARG A 63 15.78 -8.66 0.90
CA ARG A 63 16.21 -8.91 2.28
C ARG A 63 15.33 -8.18 3.30
N GLU A 64 14.94 -6.94 3.02
CA GLU A 64 14.01 -6.19 3.85
C GLU A 64 12.64 -6.89 3.92
N ALA A 65 12.13 -7.37 2.79
CA ALA A 65 10.91 -8.17 2.75
C ALA A 65 11.01 -9.48 3.57
N TYR A 66 12.15 -10.16 3.52
CA TYR A 66 12.40 -11.36 4.32
C TYR A 66 12.47 -11.07 5.82
N ASP A 67 13.22 -10.05 6.24
CA ASP A 67 13.38 -9.71 7.66
C ASP A 67 12.04 -9.33 8.29
N GLU A 68 11.18 -8.64 7.53
CA GLU A 68 9.81 -8.33 7.94
C GLU A 68 8.90 -9.55 7.97
N LEU A 69 8.95 -10.43 6.96
CA LEU A 69 8.25 -11.72 6.97
C LEU A 69 8.58 -12.51 8.25
N VAL A 70 9.86 -12.60 8.60
CA VAL A 70 10.32 -13.31 9.81
C VAL A 70 9.86 -12.62 11.08
N ALA A 71 9.84 -11.28 11.12
CA ALA A 71 9.32 -10.53 12.26
C ALA A 71 7.82 -10.79 12.45
N VAL A 72 7.07 -10.78 11.36
CA VAL A 72 5.64 -11.09 11.31
C VAL A 72 5.40 -12.50 11.84
N LEU A 73 5.99 -13.53 11.23
CA LEU A 73 5.81 -14.94 11.65
C LEU A 73 6.16 -15.17 13.13
N ARG A 74 7.14 -14.44 13.65
CA ARG A 74 7.53 -14.50 15.06
C ARG A 74 6.47 -13.92 15.99
N ASP A 75 5.84 -12.82 15.62
CA ASP A 75 4.77 -12.20 16.40
C ASP A 75 3.51 -13.07 16.41
N GLU A 76 3.26 -13.79 15.32
CA GLU A 76 2.18 -14.79 15.26
C GLU A 76 2.41 -15.99 16.15
N ALA A 77 3.65 -16.51 16.16
CA ALA A 77 4.03 -17.59 17.07
C ALA A 77 3.81 -17.20 18.55
N ARG A 78 3.73 -15.90 18.84
CA ARG A 78 3.42 -15.33 20.16
C ARG A 78 1.94 -14.99 20.35
N GLY A 79 1.08 -15.25 19.36
CA GLY A 79 -0.34 -14.90 19.40
C GLY A 79 -0.62 -13.40 19.32
N ILE A 80 0.35 -12.60 18.86
CA ILE A 80 0.17 -11.16 18.66
C ILE A 80 -0.46 -10.97 17.28
N SER A 81 -1.75 -10.65 17.24
CA SER A 81 -2.42 -10.27 15.99
C SER A 81 -2.18 -8.78 15.72
N THR A 82 -1.42 -8.47 14.67
CA THR A 82 -1.29 -7.11 14.14
C THR A 82 -2.45 -6.83 13.18
N THR A 83 -3.67 -6.77 13.71
CA THR A 83 -4.85 -6.48 12.88
C THR A 83 -5.04 -4.98 12.74
N GLU A 84 -4.62 -4.44 11.61
CA GLU A 84 -5.39 -3.43 10.86
C GLU A 84 -5.00 -3.55 9.38
N GLN A 85 -5.95 -3.98 8.57
CA GLN A 85 -5.80 -4.34 7.15
C GLN A 85 -6.76 -3.47 6.35
N HIS A 86 -6.30 -3.05 5.18
CA HIS A 86 -6.91 -2.02 4.37
C HIS A 86 -6.50 -2.23 2.92
N SER A 87 -7.36 -1.94 1.95
CA SER A 87 -6.90 -1.91 0.55
C SER A 87 -5.77 -0.91 0.41
N THR A 88 -4.68 -1.34 -0.20
CA THR A 88 -3.45 -0.58 -0.15
C THR A 88 -3.06 -0.03 -1.51
N VAL A 89 -2.53 1.19 -1.51
CA VAL A 89 -1.80 1.77 -2.64
C VAL A 89 -0.32 1.70 -2.32
N MET A 90 0.49 1.37 -3.34
CA MET A 90 1.94 1.43 -3.27
C MET A 90 2.37 2.88 -3.02
N LEU A 91 3.41 3.08 -2.23
CA LEU A 91 4.03 4.38 -2.04
C LEU A 91 5.30 4.46 -2.87
N THR A 92 5.50 5.61 -3.51
CA THR A 92 6.79 5.99 -4.09
C THR A 92 7.87 6.10 -2.99
N PRO A 93 9.17 6.13 -3.33
CA PRO A 93 10.22 6.36 -2.33
C PRO A 93 10.09 7.69 -1.56
N GLY A 94 9.29 8.63 -2.08
CA GLY A 94 8.95 9.90 -1.43
C GLY A 94 7.69 9.85 -0.54
N GLY A 95 7.12 8.66 -0.30
CA GLY A 95 5.93 8.46 0.54
C GLY A 95 4.64 9.02 -0.05
N GLN A 96 4.60 9.28 -1.35
CA GLN A 96 3.37 9.63 -2.07
C GLN A 96 2.75 8.39 -2.69
N ASP A 97 1.43 8.37 -2.85
CA ASP A 97 0.72 7.33 -3.60
C ASP A 97 1.36 7.16 -5.00
N ASP A 98 1.76 5.94 -5.33
CA ASP A 98 2.33 5.61 -6.62
C ASP A 98 1.22 5.41 -7.66
N ILE A 99 0.68 6.53 -8.13
CA ILE A 99 -0.43 6.59 -9.07
C ILE A 99 -0.07 7.44 -10.29
N TRP A 100 -0.78 7.21 -11.39
CA TRP A 100 -0.61 8.02 -12.59
C TRP A 100 -1.10 9.46 -12.36
N SER A 101 -0.32 10.42 -12.85
CA SER A 101 -0.75 11.83 -12.87
C SER A 101 -2.04 12.02 -13.67
N PRO A 102 -2.80 13.11 -13.45
CA PRO A 102 -4.04 13.38 -14.18
C PRO A 102 -3.90 13.34 -15.71
N THR A 103 -2.74 13.74 -16.25
CA THR A 103 -2.48 13.69 -17.69
C THR A 103 -2.16 12.29 -18.18
N GLN A 104 -1.43 11.49 -17.39
CA GLN A 104 -1.07 10.12 -17.75
C GLN A 104 -2.27 9.17 -17.66
N ARG A 105 -3.08 9.27 -16.59
CA ARG A 105 -4.24 8.40 -16.37
C ARG A 105 -5.31 8.54 -17.44
N ALA A 106 -5.37 9.68 -18.11
CA ALA A 106 -6.29 9.94 -19.21
C ALA A 106 -5.90 9.23 -20.53
N ASN A 107 -4.71 8.62 -20.61
CA ASN A 107 -4.25 7.94 -21.81
C ASN A 107 -3.21 6.83 -21.52
N LEU A 108 -3.62 5.81 -20.78
CA LEU A 108 -2.84 4.61 -20.50
C LEU A 108 -2.84 3.68 -21.71
N THR A 109 -1.97 3.99 -22.68
CA THR A 109 -1.88 3.23 -23.93
C THR A 109 -1.23 1.86 -23.74
N TYR A 110 -1.75 0.84 -24.43
CA TYR A 110 -1.15 -0.49 -24.43
C TYR A 110 -1.20 -1.16 -25.80
N CYS A 111 -0.31 -2.13 -26.01
CA CYS A 111 -0.28 -2.99 -27.18
C CYS A 111 -0.40 -4.47 -26.78
N VAL A 112 -0.75 -5.34 -27.72
CA VAL A 112 -0.83 -6.79 -27.51
C VAL A 112 0.12 -7.50 -28.46
N ASP A 113 1.07 -8.26 -27.92
CA ASP A 113 2.12 -8.92 -28.69
C ASP A 113 1.57 -9.90 -29.75
N ASN A 114 2.17 -9.90 -30.94
CA ASN A 114 1.85 -10.88 -31.97
C ASN A 114 2.28 -12.31 -31.61
N ALA A 115 3.18 -12.47 -30.62
CA ALA A 115 3.60 -13.78 -30.11
C ALA A 115 2.45 -14.62 -29.51
N TRP A 116 1.32 -13.99 -29.18
CA TRP A 116 0.10 -14.69 -28.78
C TRP A 116 -0.52 -15.54 -29.90
N GLY A 117 -0.14 -15.31 -31.16
CA GLY A 117 -0.55 -16.11 -32.32
C GLY A 117 -2.07 -16.18 -32.46
N THR A 118 -2.61 -17.39 -32.58
CA THR A 118 -4.06 -17.62 -32.73
C THR A 118 -4.89 -17.18 -31.52
N SER A 119 -4.26 -17.02 -30.34
CA SER A 119 -4.95 -16.56 -29.13
C SER A 119 -5.01 -15.03 -29.03
N LYS A 120 -4.35 -14.29 -29.93
CA LYS A 120 -4.22 -12.83 -29.81
C LYS A 120 -5.57 -12.11 -29.70
N GLN A 121 -6.55 -12.46 -30.54
CA GLN A 121 -7.86 -11.80 -30.50
C GLN A 121 -8.55 -11.98 -29.14
N ARG A 122 -8.45 -13.19 -28.57
CA ARG A 122 -8.95 -13.46 -27.22
C ARG A 122 -8.27 -12.54 -26.19
N VAL A 123 -6.95 -12.37 -26.25
CA VAL A 123 -6.21 -11.49 -25.32
C VAL A 123 -6.67 -10.04 -25.47
N VAL A 124 -6.91 -9.56 -26.69
CA VAL A 124 -7.45 -8.22 -26.95
C VAL A 124 -8.82 -8.05 -26.30
N ASP A 125 -9.71 -9.03 -26.47
CA ASP A 125 -11.08 -8.99 -25.91
C ASP A 125 -11.07 -9.05 -24.37
N GLU A 126 -10.22 -9.90 -23.78
CA GLU A 126 -10.06 -10.02 -22.33
C GLU A 126 -9.45 -8.78 -21.70
N MET A 127 -8.44 -8.18 -22.36
CA MET A 127 -7.87 -6.90 -21.94
C MET A 127 -8.93 -5.80 -21.99
N ALA A 128 -9.70 -5.70 -23.08
CA ALA A 128 -10.76 -4.70 -23.20
C ALA A 128 -11.82 -4.86 -22.09
N ALA A 129 -12.19 -6.09 -21.73
CA ALA A 129 -13.10 -6.35 -20.63
C ALA A 129 -12.50 -5.98 -19.26
N ALA A 130 -11.22 -6.29 -19.03
CA ALA A 130 -10.53 -5.98 -17.79
C ALA A 130 -10.30 -4.47 -17.60
N THR A 131 -9.91 -3.74 -18.65
CA THR A 131 -9.75 -2.28 -18.61
C THR A 131 -11.09 -1.59 -18.42
N ALA A 132 -12.13 -2.00 -19.14
CA ALA A 132 -13.47 -1.44 -18.98
C ALA A 132 -14.01 -1.58 -17.55
N ALA A 133 -13.65 -2.66 -16.84
CA ALA A 133 -14.04 -2.83 -15.45
C ALA A 133 -13.43 -1.76 -14.52
N TRP A 134 -12.17 -1.36 -14.75
CA TRP A 134 -11.52 -0.27 -14.00
C TRP A 134 -12.02 1.11 -14.43
N GLU A 135 -12.21 1.35 -15.72
CA GLU A 135 -12.76 2.61 -16.26
C GLU A 135 -14.20 2.86 -15.82
N ALA A 136 -14.97 1.80 -15.54
CA ALA A 136 -16.32 1.90 -15.00
C ALA A 136 -16.36 2.35 -13.53
N VAL A 137 -15.23 2.30 -12.82
CA VAL A 137 -15.17 2.64 -11.39
C VAL A 137 -14.21 3.77 -11.05
N ALA A 138 -13.29 4.14 -11.95
CA ALA A 138 -12.25 5.14 -11.72
C ALA A 138 -12.03 6.04 -12.95
N ASN A 139 -11.54 7.27 -12.73
CA ASN A 139 -11.18 8.20 -13.80
C ASN A 139 -9.82 7.85 -14.45
N VAL A 140 -9.80 6.72 -15.14
CA VAL A 140 -8.67 6.22 -15.91
C VAL A 140 -9.17 5.91 -17.31
N ASN A 141 -8.28 5.92 -18.30
CA ASN A 141 -8.61 5.59 -19.68
C ASN A 141 -7.47 4.79 -20.28
N PHE A 142 -7.75 3.53 -20.60
CA PHE A 142 -6.86 2.61 -21.26
C PHE A 142 -7.15 2.61 -22.75
N THR A 143 -6.10 2.73 -23.55
CA THR A 143 -6.25 2.81 -25.01
C THR A 143 -5.43 1.73 -25.68
N TYR A 144 -6.11 0.78 -26.32
CA TYR A 144 -5.45 -0.23 -27.14
C TYR A 144 -4.95 0.39 -28.46
N VAL A 145 -3.64 0.29 -28.70
CA VAL A 145 -2.98 0.85 -29.88
C VAL A 145 -2.49 -0.29 -30.79
N SER A 146 -3.41 -0.86 -31.58
CA SER A 146 -3.14 -2.02 -32.45
C SER A 146 -2.03 -1.77 -33.49
N SER A 147 -1.80 -0.52 -33.88
CA SER A 147 -0.68 -0.15 -34.77
C SER A 147 0.70 -0.40 -34.15
N GLN A 148 0.79 -0.57 -32.83
CA GLN A 148 2.04 -0.83 -32.10
C GLN A 148 2.28 -2.32 -31.82
N ASP A 149 1.34 -3.21 -32.18
CA ASP A 149 1.47 -4.65 -31.89
C ASP A 149 2.70 -5.30 -32.52
N GLY A 150 3.14 -4.78 -33.68
CA GLY A 150 4.36 -5.24 -34.35
C GLY A 150 5.65 -5.01 -33.55
N ALA A 151 5.66 -3.99 -32.68
CA ALA A 151 6.81 -3.63 -31.83
C ALA A 151 6.65 -4.13 -30.37
N CYS A 152 5.48 -4.64 -30.02
CA CYS A 152 5.07 -4.94 -28.64
C CYS A 152 5.90 -6.04 -27.94
N GLY A 153 6.53 -6.93 -28.72
CA GLY A 153 7.43 -7.98 -28.18
C GLY A 153 8.78 -7.46 -27.68
N SER A 154 9.10 -6.19 -27.91
CA SER A 154 10.26 -5.47 -27.35
C SER A 154 9.79 -4.32 -26.45
N ALA A 155 10.66 -3.73 -25.61
CA ALA A 155 10.31 -2.68 -24.65
C ALA A 155 9.28 -1.69 -25.24
N PRO A 156 8.20 -1.34 -24.50
CA PRO A 156 7.01 -0.69 -25.08
C PRO A 156 7.35 0.68 -25.64
N ALA A 157 7.67 0.73 -26.94
CA ALA A 157 7.93 1.97 -27.66
C ALA A 157 6.60 2.51 -28.17
N GLY A 158 6.25 3.75 -27.80
CA GLY A 158 5.02 4.40 -28.28
C GLY A 158 3.73 3.98 -27.57
N VAL A 159 3.80 3.17 -26.51
CA VAL A 159 2.70 2.89 -25.58
C VAL A 159 3.21 2.93 -24.13
N VAL A 160 2.29 2.99 -23.14
CA VAL A 160 2.64 2.95 -21.71
C VAL A 160 3.13 1.56 -21.31
N PHE A 161 2.51 0.49 -21.81
CA PHE A 161 2.91 -0.89 -21.50
C PHE A 161 2.56 -1.91 -22.59
N ALA A 162 3.21 -3.07 -22.56
CA ALA A 162 2.99 -4.19 -23.46
C ALA A 162 2.29 -5.35 -22.75
N VAL A 163 1.38 -6.05 -23.44
CA VAL A 163 0.75 -7.28 -22.95
C VAL A 163 1.39 -8.50 -23.60
N ARG A 164 2.10 -9.32 -22.81
CA ARG A 164 2.90 -10.45 -23.30
C ARG A 164 2.57 -11.78 -22.62
N LYS A 165 2.97 -12.85 -23.29
CA LYS A 165 2.72 -14.21 -22.84
C LYS A 165 3.79 -14.66 -21.86
N GLN A 166 3.36 -15.06 -20.67
CA GLN A 166 4.24 -15.64 -19.67
C GLN A 166 4.47 -17.15 -19.90
N ALA A 167 5.66 -17.63 -19.57
CA ALA A 167 6.00 -19.06 -19.63
C ALA A 167 5.40 -19.91 -18.49
N SER A 168 5.16 -19.31 -17.32
CA SER A 168 4.61 -19.97 -16.11
C SER A 168 3.17 -19.53 -15.83
N GLY A 169 2.42 -20.31 -15.03
CA GLY A 169 1.06 -19.95 -14.62
C GLY A 169 1.02 -18.68 -13.75
N GLY A 170 -0.10 -17.94 -13.81
CA GLY A 170 -0.30 -16.67 -13.10
C GLY A 170 -0.27 -15.44 -14.00
N GLY A 171 -0.23 -14.27 -13.37
CA GLY A 171 0.01 -12.96 -13.97
C GLY A 171 1.15 -12.24 -13.27
N CYS A 172 1.63 -11.16 -13.87
CA CYS A 172 2.59 -10.25 -13.27
C CYS A 172 2.57 -8.91 -14.00
N ALA A 173 2.76 -7.83 -13.24
CA ALA A 173 2.74 -6.47 -13.75
C ALA A 173 3.84 -5.62 -13.12
N PHE A 174 3.62 -4.31 -13.10
CA PHE A 174 4.53 -3.29 -12.62
C PHE A 174 3.71 -2.15 -12.00
N PHE A 175 4.34 -1.32 -11.17
CA PHE A 175 3.71 -0.13 -10.61
C PHE A 175 4.11 1.14 -11.39
N PRO A 176 3.34 2.25 -11.32
CA PRO A 176 3.60 3.45 -12.12
C PRO A 176 5.04 3.98 -12.05
N SER A 177 5.66 3.98 -10.86
CA SER A 177 7.04 4.43 -10.63
C SER A 177 8.07 3.30 -10.63
N TYR A 178 7.65 2.04 -10.60
CA TYR A 178 8.51 0.86 -10.59
C TYR A 178 8.27 0.06 -11.87
N PRO A 179 8.93 0.42 -12.97
CA PRO A 179 8.56 -0.08 -14.29
C PRO A 179 9.06 -1.51 -14.56
N ASP A 180 9.86 -2.11 -13.69
CA ASP A 180 10.31 -3.49 -13.86
C ASP A 180 9.15 -4.47 -13.58
N SER A 181 9.04 -5.49 -14.42
CA SER A 181 8.03 -6.55 -14.40
C SER A 181 8.69 -7.91 -14.66
N CYS A 182 7.93 -9.01 -14.57
CA CYS A 182 8.47 -10.36 -14.72
C CYS A 182 9.14 -10.64 -16.08
N GLU A 183 8.72 -9.98 -17.17
CA GLU A 183 9.34 -10.19 -18.49
C GLU A 183 9.73 -8.87 -19.16
N GLY A 184 10.30 -7.96 -18.37
CA GLY A 184 10.94 -6.75 -18.86
C GLY A 184 10.45 -5.48 -18.18
N ILE A 185 10.51 -4.36 -18.90
CA ILE A 185 10.11 -3.04 -18.39
C ILE A 185 8.74 -2.70 -18.96
N ARG A 186 7.78 -2.36 -18.10
CA ARG A 186 6.40 -1.97 -18.41
C ARG A 186 5.69 -3.05 -19.21
N VAL A 187 5.72 -4.27 -18.69
CA VAL A 187 5.06 -5.43 -19.30
C VAL A 187 4.04 -5.99 -18.33
N LEU A 188 2.81 -6.16 -18.81
CA LEU A 188 1.81 -7.01 -18.18
C LEU A 188 1.94 -8.39 -18.81
N THR A 189 2.31 -9.39 -18.01
CA THR A 189 2.43 -10.77 -18.46
C THR A 189 1.39 -11.64 -17.80
N TYR A 190 0.85 -12.61 -18.53
CA TYR A 190 0.04 -13.66 -17.91
C TYR A 190 0.07 -14.94 -18.75
N SER A 191 -0.45 -16.02 -18.18
CA SER A 191 -0.59 -17.30 -18.86
C SER A 191 -2.05 -17.67 -19.13
N LEU A 192 -2.30 -18.28 -20.29
CA LEU A 192 -3.60 -18.88 -20.61
C LEU A 192 -3.79 -20.25 -19.95
N ALA A 193 -2.73 -20.80 -19.33
CA ALA A 193 -2.84 -22.02 -18.56
C ALA A 193 -3.53 -21.72 -17.24
N ASN A 194 -4.43 -22.62 -16.82
CA ASN A 194 -5.06 -22.53 -15.51
C ASN A 194 -3.98 -22.51 -14.42
N VAL A 195 -4.22 -21.72 -13.36
CA VAL A 195 -3.38 -21.73 -12.16
C VAL A 195 -3.54 -23.09 -11.46
N PRO A 196 -2.48 -23.92 -11.36
CA PRO A 196 -2.60 -25.26 -10.79
C PRO A 196 -3.07 -25.20 -9.32
N GLY A 197 -4.19 -25.84 -8.99
CA GLY A 197 -4.73 -25.90 -7.63
C GLY A 197 -5.51 -24.67 -7.15
N GLY A 198 -5.72 -23.66 -8.00
CA GLY A 198 -6.51 -22.47 -7.68
C GLY A 198 -8.01 -22.64 -7.99
N PRO A 199 -8.89 -21.79 -7.40
CA PRO A 199 -10.29 -21.69 -7.83
C PRO A 199 -10.42 -21.20 -9.27
N ALA A 200 -11.64 -21.21 -9.82
CA ALA A 200 -11.95 -20.88 -11.22
C ALA A 200 -11.82 -19.37 -11.53
N VAL A 201 -10.61 -18.82 -11.40
CA VAL A 201 -10.26 -17.47 -11.86
C VAL A 201 -10.08 -17.52 -13.36
N THR A 202 -10.78 -16.67 -14.12
CA THR A 202 -10.52 -16.59 -15.56
C THR A 202 -9.29 -15.73 -15.82
N THR A 203 -8.75 -15.84 -17.03
CA THR A 203 -7.69 -14.94 -17.48
C THR A 203 -8.11 -13.48 -17.49
N THR A 204 -9.40 -13.17 -17.67
CA THR A 204 -9.91 -11.79 -17.54
C THR A 204 -9.80 -11.30 -16.09
N GLY A 205 -10.09 -12.17 -15.12
CA GLY A 205 -9.90 -11.88 -13.70
C GLY A 205 -8.44 -11.63 -13.33
N ILE A 206 -7.51 -12.44 -13.86
CA ILE A 206 -6.06 -12.22 -13.70
C ILE A 206 -5.68 -10.86 -14.29
N LEU A 207 -6.08 -10.56 -15.52
CA LEU A 207 -5.79 -9.26 -16.14
C LEU A 207 -6.35 -8.09 -15.33
N ARG A 208 -7.54 -8.24 -14.74
CA ARG A 208 -8.16 -7.21 -13.88
C ARG A 208 -7.31 -6.96 -12.63
N HIS A 209 -6.80 -8.02 -12.02
CA HIS A 209 -5.87 -7.95 -10.89
C HIS A 209 -4.57 -7.24 -11.26
N GLU A 210 -3.91 -7.68 -12.34
CA GLU A 210 -2.65 -7.09 -12.80
C GLU A 210 -2.79 -5.60 -13.17
N LEU A 211 -3.93 -5.21 -13.76
CA LEU A 211 -4.25 -3.82 -14.01
C LEU A 211 -4.38 -3.00 -12.72
N GLY A 212 -4.79 -3.62 -11.60
CA GLY A 212 -4.75 -3.00 -10.29
C GLY A 212 -3.34 -2.56 -9.90
N HIS A 213 -2.32 -3.41 -10.09
CA HIS A 213 -0.92 -3.03 -9.88
C HIS A 213 -0.46 -1.91 -10.81
N ILE A 214 -0.85 -1.94 -12.08
CA ILE A 214 -0.55 -0.84 -13.02
C ILE A 214 -1.21 0.46 -12.56
N LEU A 215 -2.33 0.39 -11.84
CA LEU A 215 -3.00 1.54 -11.22
C LEU A 215 -2.43 1.88 -9.83
N GLY A 216 -1.41 1.18 -9.34
CA GLY A 216 -0.77 1.46 -8.05
C GLY A 216 -1.33 0.65 -6.87
N LEU A 217 -2.35 -0.19 -7.08
CA LEU A 217 -2.95 -0.98 -6.02
C LEU A 217 -2.06 -2.17 -5.65
N ARG A 218 -1.94 -2.44 -4.37
CA ARG A 218 -1.23 -3.59 -3.83
C ARG A 218 -2.18 -4.66 -3.35
N HIS A 219 -1.62 -5.81 -3.01
CA HIS A 219 -2.38 -6.92 -2.50
C HIS A 219 -3.13 -6.62 -1.21
N GLU A 220 -4.34 -7.16 -1.15
CA GLU A 220 -5.22 -7.06 0.01
C GLU A 220 -4.84 -8.09 1.10
N HIS A 221 -4.12 -9.14 0.70
CA HIS A 221 -3.80 -10.28 1.55
C HIS A 221 -2.46 -10.14 2.29
N ILE A 222 -1.85 -8.95 2.29
CA ILE A 222 -0.61 -8.64 3.03
C ILE A 222 -0.90 -8.82 4.52
N ARG A 223 -0.70 -10.03 5.05
CA ARG A 223 -1.04 -10.38 6.42
C ARG A 223 -0.18 -11.51 6.94
N SER A 224 0.00 -11.49 8.25
CA SER A 224 0.60 -12.57 9.02
C SER A 224 -0.30 -13.82 8.96
N GLY A 225 0.24 -15.04 8.84
CA GLY A 225 -0.42 -16.25 9.38
C GLY A 225 -1.30 -17.06 8.47
N PHE A 226 -1.38 -16.70 7.20
CA PHE A 226 -2.47 -17.17 6.36
C PHE A 226 -2.06 -17.75 5.00
N GLY A 227 -0.86 -18.33 4.92
CA GLY A 227 -0.45 -19.20 3.81
C GLY A 227 -0.06 -18.48 2.51
N CYS A 228 -0.14 -17.16 2.47
CA CYS A 228 0.36 -16.30 1.39
C CYS A 228 1.16 -15.15 1.97
N THR A 229 2.25 -15.50 2.65
CA THR A 229 3.12 -14.55 3.31
C THR A 229 4.28 -14.20 2.39
N GLY A 230 4.59 -12.92 2.23
CA GLY A 230 5.76 -12.49 1.44
C GLY A 230 5.84 -10.99 1.28
N GLU A 231 4.70 -10.31 1.25
CA GLU A 231 4.65 -8.85 1.10
C GLU A 231 4.61 -8.12 2.44
N THR A 232 5.17 -6.91 2.45
CA THR A 232 5.31 -6.02 3.61
C THR A 232 4.41 -4.79 3.52
N PHE A 233 4.14 -4.13 4.66
CA PHE A 233 3.34 -2.89 4.72
C PHE A 233 4.18 -1.60 4.62
N THR A 234 5.50 -1.69 4.69
CA THR A 234 6.40 -0.54 4.87
C THR A 234 6.41 0.47 3.73
N GLU A 235 5.87 0.11 2.56
CA GLU A 235 5.77 0.96 1.37
C GLU A 235 4.32 1.05 0.85
N ALA A 236 3.34 0.98 1.74
CA ALA A 236 1.93 0.96 1.35
C ALA A 236 1.07 1.83 2.26
N ARG A 237 0.01 2.42 1.70
CA ARG A 237 -0.99 3.18 2.45
C ARG A 237 -2.37 2.58 2.26
N ALA A 238 -3.09 2.44 3.37
CA ALA A 238 -4.52 2.15 3.40
C ALA A 238 -5.36 3.20 2.66
N VAL A 239 -6.16 2.79 1.70
CA VAL A 239 -7.10 3.61 0.93
C VAL A 239 -8.55 3.34 1.36
N THR A 240 -8.88 2.10 1.75
CA THR A 240 -10.21 1.68 2.27
C THR A 240 -10.06 0.70 3.43
N GLY A 241 -11.16 0.26 4.06
CA GLY A 241 -11.14 -0.89 4.99
C GLY A 241 -10.74 -2.20 4.29
N TYR A 242 -10.33 -3.22 5.05
CA TYR A 242 -10.04 -4.56 4.53
C TYR A 242 -11.22 -5.13 3.75
N ASP A 243 -10.92 -5.67 2.58
CA ASP A 243 -11.89 -6.37 1.76
C ASP A 243 -11.46 -7.81 1.42
N SER A 244 -11.98 -8.78 2.18
CA SER A 244 -11.79 -10.21 1.87
C SER A 244 -12.21 -10.60 0.44
N GLY A 245 -13.08 -9.82 -0.20
CA GLY A 245 -13.57 -10.03 -1.54
C GLY A 245 -12.79 -9.28 -2.61
N SER A 246 -11.74 -8.53 -2.27
CA SER A 246 -11.04 -7.64 -3.20
C SER A 246 -10.52 -8.37 -4.45
N VAL A 247 -10.56 -7.68 -5.59
CA VAL A 247 -9.82 -8.07 -6.81
C VAL A 247 -8.33 -8.24 -6.54
N MET A 248 -7.76 -7.53 -5.56
CA MET A 248 -6.36 -7.60 -5.14
C MET A 248 -6.13 -8.65 -4.04
N HIS A 249 -7.15 -9.43 -3.65
CA HIS A 249 -6.98 -10.54 -2.74
C HIS A 249 -6.82 -11.85 -3.51
N TYR A 250 -5.67 -12.49 -3.35
CA TYR A 250 -5.42 -13.81 -3.91
C TYR A 250 -6.47 -14.84 -3.44
N PRO A 251 -7.15 -15.54 -4.37
CA PRO A 251 -8.23 -16.47 -4.04
C PRO A 251 -7.81 -17.75 -3.31
N TRP A 252 -6.55 -18.17 -3.46
CA TRP A 252 -5.97 -19.33 -2.79
C TRP A 252 -5.42 -19.01 -1.40
N CYS A 253 -5.36 -17.72 -1.05
CA CYS A 253 -4.97 -17.29 0.28
C CYS A 253 -6.17 -17.43 1.21
N GLN A 254 -5.91 -17.91 2.43
CA GLN A 254 -6.97 -18.06 3.42
C GLN A 254 -7.71 -16.73 3.60
N GLY A 255 -8.95 -16.75 4.09
CA GLY A 255 -9.74 -15.54 4.33
C GLY A 255 -10.18 -14.77 3.08
N SER A 256 -9.81 -15.19 1.86
CA SER A 256 -10.44 -14.68 0.65
C SER A 256 -11.89 -15.15 0.58
N THR A 257 -12.81 -14.24 0.28
CA THR A 257 -14.18 -14.55 -0.14
C THR A 257 -14.35 -14.44 -1.66
N ASN A 258 -13.37 -13.87 -2.36
CA ASN A 258 -13.33 -13.82 -3.83
C ASN A 258 -12.82 -15.15 -4.41
N THR A 259 -13.64 -16.18 -4.32
CA THR A 259 -13.34 -17.52 -4.85
C THR A 259 -13.73 -17.70 -6.33
N GLY A 260 -14.05 -16.61 -7.02
CA GLY A 260 -14.52 -16.58 -8.41
C GLY A 260 -13.54 -15.91 -9.35
N ASP A 261 -14.03 -14.96 -10.16
CA ASP A 261 -13.29 -14.33 -11.27
C ASP A 261 -12.54 -13.04 -10.89
N LEU A 262 -12.14 -12.85 -9.62
CA LEU A 262 -11.48 -11.62 -9.18
C LEU A 262 -12.28 -10.36 -9.57
N ALA A 263 -13.57 -10.33 -9.30
CA ALA A 263 -14.42 -9.17 -9.59
C ALA A 263 -14.04 -7.97 -8.72
N ILE A 264 -14.06 -6.76 -9.30
CA ILE A 264 -13.93 -5.50 -8.55
C ILE A 264 -15.12 -5.37 -7.61
N THR A 265 -14.85 -5.23 -6.32
CA THR A 265 -15.88 -5.01 -5.29
C THR A 265 -16.24 -3.53 -5.16
N ALA A 266 -17.21 -3.25 -4.27
CA ALA A 266 -17.54 -1.87 -3.91
C ALA A 266 -16.37 -1.14 -3.20
N LEU A 267 -15.57 -1.85 -2.41
CA LEU A 267 -14.42 -1.28 -1.70
C LEU A 267 -13.24 -1.05 -2.65
N ASP A 268 -12.97 -1.98 -3.58
CA ASP A 268 -12.00 -1.76 -4.67
C ASP A 268 -12.36 -0.51 -5.47
N ALA A 269 -13.62 -0.41 -5.87
CA ALA A 269 -14.15 0.73 -6.61
C ALA A 269 -14.05 2.04 -5.81
N GLN A 270 -14.30 2.00 -4.50
CA GLN A 270 -14.12 3.17 -3.63
C GLN A 270 -12.65 3.57 -3.54
N GLY A 271 -11.74 2.61 -3.34
CA GLY A 271 -10.31 2.86 -3.29
C GLY A 271 -9.81 3.50 -4.59
N ALA A 272 -10.20 2.94 -5.73
CA ALA A 272 -9.83 3.48 -7.03
C ALA A 272 -10.39 4.89 -7.28
N ARG A 273 -11.61 5.20 -6.81
CA ARG A 273 -12.15 6.58 -6.84
C ARG A 273 -11.40 7.54 -5.93
N THR A 274 -10.95 7.09 -4.77
CA THR A 274 -10.12 7.92 -3.89
C THR A 274 -8.79 8.28 -4.56
N LEU A 275 -8.20 7.35 -5.32
CA LEU A 275 -6.92 7.57 -6.01
C LEU A 275 -7.08 8.38 -7.30
N TYR A 276 -8.08 8.06 -8.11
CA TYR A 276 -8.20 8.58 -9.48
C TYR A 276 -9.41 9.50 -9.70
N GLY A 277 -10.40 9.50 -8.82
CA GLY A 277 -11.68 10.20 -9.01
C GLY A 277 -12.74 9.32 -9.68
N ALA A 278 -13.97 9.82 -9.72
CA ALA A 278 -15.11 9.12 -10.31
C ALA A 278 -14.99 8.94 -11.84
N PRO A 279 -15.52 7.86 -12.41
CA PRO A 279 -15.45 7.57 -13.84
C PRO A 279 -16.21 8.62 -14.68
N GLY A 280 -15.73 8.91 -15.90
CA GLY A 280 -16.37 9.85 -16.84
C GLY A 280 -15.80 11.28 -16.89
N GLY A 281 -14.50 11.46 -16.59
CA GLY A 281 -13.85 12.77 -16.47
C GLY A 281 -13.81 13.62 -17.75
N GLY A 282 -14.85 14.44 -17.91
CA GLY A 282 -14.88 15.66 -18.74
C GLY A 282 -15.75 16.77 -18.11
N GLY A 283 -15.93 16.75 -16.79
CA GLY A 283 -16.67 17.74 -16.02
C GLY A 283 -15.90 18.08 -14.74
N ALA A 284 -16.11 19.29 -14.24
CA ALA A 284 -15.47 19.85 -13.06
C ALA A 284 -15.39 18.83 -11.90
N VAL A 285 -14.20 18.70 -11.31
CA VAL A 285 -13.89 17.70 -10.28
C VAL A 285 -13.78 18.37 -8.93
N CYS A 286 -14.86 18.25 -8.17
CA CYS A 286 -14.92 18.84 -6.85
C CYS A 286 -13.85 18.27 -5.91
N GLY A 287 -13.14 19.18 -5.23
CA GLY A 287 -12.10 18.88 -4.25
C GLY A 287 -10.71 18.73 -4.85
N ASN A 288 -10.44 19.31 -6.01
CA ASN A 288 -9.14 19.21 -6.69
C ASN A 288 -8.22 20.44 -6.46
N GLY A 289 -8.71 21.45 -5.76
CA GLY A 289 -8.04 22.69 -5.41
C GLY A 289 -8.15 23.79 -6.47
N ALA A 290 -8.91 23.58 -7.54
CA ALA A 290 -9.08 24.52 -8.64
C ALA A 290 -10.56 24.79 -8.87
N LEU A 291 -10.95 26.06 -8.87
CA LEU A 291 -12.33 26.44 -9.17
C LEU A 291 -12.61 26.31 -10.68
N GLU A 292 -13.41 25.32 -11.05
CA GLU A 292 -13.75 24.97 -12.44
C GLU A 292 -15.17 25.41 -12.85
N ALA A 293 -15.46 25.38 -14.16
CA ALA A 293 -16.76 25.78 -14.68
C ALA A 293 -17.86 24.79 -14.25
N GLY A 294 -18.72 25.21 -13.32
CA GLY A 294 -19.79 24.39 -12.72
C GLY A 294 -19.71 24.30 -11.20
N GLU A 295 -18.60 24.75 -10.61
CA GLU A 295 -18.36 24.79 -9.17
C GLU A 295 -18.66 26.18 -8.60
N GLN A 296 -19.14 26.24 -7.36
CA GLN A 296 -19.29 27.50 -6.61
C GLN A 296 -18.12 27.75 -5.65
N CYS A 297 -17.36 26.70 -5.35
CA CYS A 297 -16.15 26.68 -4.54
C CYS A 297 -15.36 25.41 -4.90
N ASP A 298 -14.09 25.35 -4.55
CA ASP A 298 -13.31 24.12 -4.47
C ASP A 298 -12.24 24.34 -3.38
N ASP A 299 -12.22 23.50 -2.35
CA ASP A 299 -11.30 23.60 -1.21
C ASP A 299 -10.29 22.45 -1.14
N GLY A 300 -10.06 21.77 -2.27
CA GLY A 300 -9.03 20.74 -2.39
C GLY A 300 -9.37 19.42 -1.70
N ASN A 301 -10.63 19.21 -1.31
CA ASN A 301 -11.13 17.90 -0.90
C ASN A 301 -12.66 17.79 -1.06
N THR A 302 -13.25 16.62 -0.75
CA THR A 302 -14.71 16.38 -0.86
C THR A 302 -15.38 16.19 0.51
N THR A 303 -14.75 16.64 1.57
CA THR A 303 -15.39 16.71 2.89
C THR A 303 -16.53 17.72 2.81
N SER A 304 -17.54 17.54 3.64
CA SER A 304 -18.60 18.54 3.77
C SER A 304 -18.54 19.10 5.19
N GLY A 305 -18.80 20.38 5.35
CA GLY A 305 -18.66 21.16 6.58
C GLY A 305 -17.35 21.95 6.71
N ASP A 306 -16.45 21.89 5.74
CA ASP A 306 -15.15 22.59 5.72
C ASP A 306 -15.13 23.88 4.90
N GLY A 307 -16.19 24.19 4.16
CA GLY A 307 -16.33 25.46 3.43
C GLY A 307 -16.75 25.26 1.99
N CYS A 308 -16.44 24.09 1.41
CA CYS A 308 -16.98 23.64 0.16
C CYS A 308 -17.55 22.24 0.31
N SER A 309 -18.82 22.04 -0.05
CA SER A 309 -19.43 20.71 0.05
C SER A 309 -18.80 19.75 -0.95
N SER A 310 -19.01 18.45 -0.73
CA SER A 310 -18.68 17.35 -1.66
C SER A 310 -19.29 17.49 -3.07
N THR A 311 -20.17 18.47 -3.28
CA THR A 311 -20.83 18.79 -4.55
C THR A 311 -20.47 20.20 -5.07
N CYS A 312 -19.41 20.79 -4.52
CA CYS A 312 -18.87 22.10 -4.87
C CYS A 312 -19.88 23.23 -4.77
N GLN A 313 -20.74 23.15 -3.74
CA GLN A 313 -21.59 24.23 -3.27
C GLN A 313 -20.96 24.88 -2.04
N THR A 314 -20.94 26.21 -2.00
CA THR A 314 -20.37 26.96 -0.88
C THR A 314 -21.15 26.70 0.40
N GLU A 315 -20.46 26.33 1.48
CA GLU A 315 -21.10 25.99 2.74
C GLU A 315 -21.11 27.18 3.71
N SER A 316 -22.23 27.35 4.41
CA SER A 316 -22.37 28.43 5.39
C SER A 316 -21.63 28.09 6.69
N GLY A 317 -20.33 28.42 6.78
CA GLY A 317 -19.51 28.30 8.02
C GLY A 317 -18.00 27.99 7.86
N GLY A 318 -17.40 28.16 6.68
CA GLY A 318 -16.03 27.73 6.37
C GLY A 318 -14.93 28.48 7.14
N GLY A 319 -14.01 27.71 7.74
CA GLY A 319 -12.76 28.27 8.29
C GLY A 319 -11.80 28.61 7.14
N THR A 320 -10.65 29.22 7.43
CA THR A 320 -9.70 29.60 6.38
C THR A 320 -8.53 28.60 6.31
N PRO A 321 -8.32 27.89 5.19
CA PRO A 321 -7.13 27.06 4.99
C PRO A 321 -5.84 27.89 5.08
N ARG A 322 -4.83 27.37 5.75
CA ARG A 322 -3.51 28.00 5.90
C ARG A 322 -2.38 27.00 5.73
N THR A 323 -1.26 27.50 5.24
CA THR A 323 -0.01 26.76 5.07
C THR A 323 1.13 27.60 5.63
N ASP A 324 1.85 27.05 6.60
CA ASP A 324 2.99 27.70 7.24
C ASP A 324 4.25 26.83 7.08
N THR A 325 5.32 27.41 6.52
CA THR A 325 6.62 26.73 6.40
C THR A 325 7.65 27.35 7.33
N LYS A 326 8.37 26.52 8.09
CA LYS A 326 9.44 26.92 9.01
C LYS A 326 10.68 26.06 8.80
N SER A 327 11.85 26.68 8.76
CA SER A 327 13.13 25.98 8.62
C SER A 327 14.09 26.38 9.74
N GLY A 328 15.00 25.47 10.09
CA GLY A 328 15.99 25.71 11.13
C GLY A 328 16.93 24.53 11.35
N SER A 329 17.61 24.53 12.49
CA SER A 329 18.45 23.43 12.95
C SER A 329 18.11 23.04 14.39
N VAL A 330 18.41 21.79 14.74
CA VAL A 330 18.19 21.25 16.08
C VAL A 330 19.43 20.49 16.54
N ALA A 331 19.85 20.73 17.78
CA ALA A 331 20.96 20.01 18.38
C ALA A 331 20.51 18.62 18.85
N ARG A 332 21.46 17.68 18.98
CA ARG A 332 21.20 16.36 19.55
C ARG A 332 20.54 16.49 20.93
N ASN A 333 19.45 15.77 21.12
CA ASN A 333 18.59 15.73 22.30
C ASN A 333 17.87 17.05 22.67
N ALA A 334 17.93 18.08 21.83
CA ALA A 334 17.22 19.33 22.05
C ALA A 334 15.86 19.33 21.32
N PHE A 335 14.91 20.13 21.84
CA PHE A 335 13.68 20.48 21.15
C PHE A 335 13.78 21.88 20.54
N VAL A 336 13.17 22.06 19.37
CA VAL A 336 12.74 23.34 18.84
C VAL A 336 11.22 23.34 18.78
N HIS A 337 10.59 24.31 19.45
CA HIS A 337 9.14 24.48 19.45
C HIS A 337 8.75 25.58 18.46
N LEU A 338 7.84 25.26 17.54
CA LEU A 338 7.29 26.25 16.62
C LEU A 338 6.16 27.06 17.28
N PRO A 339 5.81 28.24 16.73
CA PRO A 339 4.62 28.96 17.16
C PRO A 339 3.36 28.08 17.12
N PRO A 340 2.41 28.26 18.05
CA PRO A 340 1.17 27.50 18.05
C PRO A 340 0.30 27.85 16.84
N TYR A 341 -0.41 26.85 16.31
CA TYR A 341 -1.37 27.02 15.22
C TYR A 341 -2.78 27.04 15.80
N SER A 342 -3.57 28.06 15.43
CA SER A 342 -5.00 28.12 15.76
C SER A 342 -5.76 27.23 14.77
N VAL A 343 -6.45 26.22 15.27
CA VAL A 343 -7.04 25.16 14.45
C VAL A 343 -8.55 25.03 14.70
N LYS A 344 -9.31 24.76 13.64
CA LYS A 344 -10.76 24.52 13.70
C LYS A 344 -11.04 23.04 14.04
N PRO A 345 -11.84 22.74 15.08
CA PRO A 345 -12.31 21.38 15.35
C PRO A 345 -12.95 20.71 14.12
N GLY A 346 -12.70 19.40 13.96
CA GLY A 346 -13.23 18.61 12.85
C GLY A 346 -12.43 18.72 11.54
N THR A 347 -11.48 19.64 11.45
CA THR A 347 -10.62 19.81 10.26
C THR A 347 -9.29 19.05 10.42
N GLN A 348 -8.54 18.90 9.32
CA GLN A 348 -7.24 18.21 9.34
C GLN A 348 -6.09 19.20 9.59
N LEU A 349 -5.08 18.76 10.35
CA LEU A 349 -3.75 19.35 10.40
C LEU A 349 -2.74 18.34 9.84
N ARG A 350 -1.89 18.79 8.92
CA ARG A 350 -0.81 17.99 8.34
C ARG A 350 0.52 18.74 8.44
N ALA A 351 1.51 18.14 9.10
CA ALA A 351 2.87 18.67 9.22
C ALA A 351 3.85 17.73 8.50
N VAL A 352 4.54 18.23 7.50
CA VAL A 352 5.56 17.49 6.72
C VAL A 352 6.92 18.12 6.97
N MET A 353 7.86 17.34 7.50
CA MET A 353 9.24 17.74 7.72
C MET A 353 10.15 17.10 6.68
N THR A 354 11.15 17.86 6.25
CA THR A 354 12.29 17.45 5.41
C THR A 354 13.57 18.04 5.99
N GLY A 355 14.75 17.58 5.59
CA GLY A 355 16.01 18.18 6.04
C GLY A 355 17.22 17.27 5.95
N THR A 356 18.16 17.41 6.89
CA THR A 356 19.37 16.57 6.98
C THR A 356 19.60 16.09 8.40
N GLY A 357 20.31 14.97 8.56
CA GLY A 357 20.52 14.34 9.85
C GLY A 357 19.29 13.55 10.29
N ASP A 358 19.01 13.55 11.58
CA ASP A 358 17.94 12.74 12.20
C ASP A 358 17.10 13.58 13.19
N PRO A 359 16.33 14.57 12.69
CA PRO A 359 15.30 15.26 13.46
C PRO A 359 14.00 14.46 13.49
N ASP A 360 13.37 14.38 14.66
CA ASP A 360 12.05 13.81 14.90
C ASP A 360 11.00 14.92 15.02
N LEU A 361 9.88 14.78 14.31
CA LEU A 361 8.67 15.59 14.33
C LEU A 361 7.75 15.13 15.48
N TYR A 362 7.20 16.11 16.17
CA TYR A 362 6.22 15.92 17.24
C TYR A 362 5.05 16.87 17.05
N VAL A 363 3.82 16.35 17.11
CA VAL A 363 2.60 17.15 17.11
C VAL A 363 1.79 16.85 18.36
N ARG A 364 1.21 17.88 18.99
CA ARG A 364 0.34 17.74 20.16
C ARG A 364 -0.75 18.81 20.22
N TRP A 365 -1.93 18.45 20.70
CA TRP A 365 -3.05 19.36 20.93
C TRP A 365 -2.95 20.09 22.27
N ASN A 366 -3.31 21.38 22.28
CA ASN A 366 -3.49 22.23 23.47
C ASN A 366 -2.29 22.34 24.43
N ALA A 367 -1.15 21.71 24.14
CA ALA A 367 0.09 21.80 24.90
C ALA A 367 1.31 21.44 24.03
N GLN A 368 2.49 21.92 24.41
CA GLN A 368 3.74 21.55 23.74
C GLN A 368 4.03 20.03 23.86
N PRO A 369 4.53 19.39 22.79
CA PRO A 369 5.00 18.01 22.86
C PRO A 369 6.19 17.83 23.81
N THR A 370 6.28 16.65 24.41
CA THR A 370 7.44 16.17 25.16
C THR A 370 7.86 14.79 24.65
N THR A 371 8.94 14.22 25.17
CA THR A 371 9.36 12.85 24.84
C THR A 371 8.38 11.77 25.31
N SER A 372 7.40 12.11 26.14
CA SER A 372 6.42 11.18 26.72
C SER A 372 4.97 11.62 26.52
N ALA A 373 4.74 12.74 25.81
CA ALA A 373 3.41 13.29 25.58
C ALA A 373 3.33 14.00 24.22
N TRP A 374 2.48 13.47 23.35
CA TRP A 374 2.44 13.69 21.91
C TRP A 374 1.19 13.02 21.34
N ASN A 375 0.66 13.56 20.25
CA ASN A 375 -0.42 12.95 19.47
C ASN A 375 0.11 12.31 18.19
N CYS A 376 1.22 12.81 17.65
CA CYS A 376 1.92 12.18 16.54
C CYS A 376 3.44 12.36 16.68
N ARG A 377 4.16 11.27 16.37
CA ARG A 377 5.61 11.21 16.19
C ARG A 377 5.92 10.00 15.30
N PRO A 378 6.38 10.20 14.06
CA PRO A 378 6.57 9.13 13.08
C PRO A 378 7.70 8.13 13.37
N PHE A 379 8.70 8.46 14.20
CA PHE A 379 9.81 7.55 14.54
C PHE A 379 10.60 7.05 13.32
N LEU A 380 10.74 7.88 12.27
CA LEU A 380 11.49 7.50 11.08
C LEU A 380 12.96 7.90 11.25
N GLY A 381 13.86 7.08 10.69
CA GLY A 381 15.26 7.47 10.60
C GLY A 381 15.44 8.53 9.52
N GLY A 382 16.10 9.64 9.85
CA GLY A 382 16.35 10.73 8.91
C GLY A 382 15.49 11.95 9.18
N ALA A 383 15.42 12.88 8.22
CA ALA A 383 14.73 14.16 8.40
C ALA A 383 13.37 14.27 7.71
N SER A 384 12.93 13.21 7.05
CA SER A 384 11.68 13.16 6.32
C SER A 384 10.60 12.50 7.17
N GLU A 385 9.75 13.30 7.80
CA GLU A 385 8.69 12.81 8.68
C GLU A 385 7.36 13.53 8.42
N THR A 386 6.23 12.83 8.54
CA THR A 386 4.89 13.43 8.34
C THR A 386 3.92 13.06 9.44
N CYS A 387 3.19 14.05 9.94
CA CYS A 387 2.07 13.88 10.87
C CYS A 387 0.78 14.42 10.25
N THR A 388 -0.25 13.59 10.14
CA THR A 388 -1.59 13.99 9.70
C THR A 388 -2.60 13.62 10.78
N LEU A 389 -3.30 14.61 11.34
CA LEU A 389 -4.22 14.43 12.46
C LEU A 389 -5.51 15.22 12.24
N THR A 390 -6.66 14.64 12.60
CA THR A 390 -7.93 15.36 12.68
C THR A 390 -8.02 16.10 14.01
N VAL A 391 -8.37 17.39 13.97
CA VAL A 391 -8.50 18.26 15.14
C VAL A 391 -9.71 17.80 15.98
N PRO A 392 -9.51 17.34 17.23
CA PRO A 392 -10.61 16.86 18.06
C PRO A 392 -11.60 17.97 18.45
N ALA A 393 -12.83 17.58 18.79
CA ALA A 393 -13.78 18.50 19.41
C ALA A 393 -13.18 19.15 20.67
N GLY A 394 -13.43 20.45 20.86
CA GLY A 394 -12.87 21.22 21.98
C GLY A 394 -11.39 21.59 21.86
N THR A 395 -10.73 21.29 20.73
CA THR A 395 -9.34 21.70 20.47
C THR A 395 -9.31 22.98 19.64
N SER A 396 -8.61 24.00 20.15
CA SER A 396 -8.41 25.26 19.43
C SER A 396 -6.97 25.45 18.97
N THR A 397 -6.03 24.65 19.48
CA THR A 397 -4.60 24.91 19.33
C THR A 397 -3.81 23.64 19.04
N ALA A 398 -2.92 23.71 18.06
CA ALA A 398 -1.94 22.68 17.74
C ALA A 398 -0.51 23.17 17.99
N TYR A 399 0.34 22.28 18.48
CA TYR A 399 1.76 22.53 18.70
C TYR A 399 2.58 21.54 17.88
N VAL A 400 3.47 22.08 17.03
CA VAL A 400 4.44 21.29 16.26
C VAL A 400 5.84 21.55 16.84
N SER A 401 6.63 20.51 17.01
CA SER A 401 7.97 20.59 17.57
C SER A 401 8.91 19.61 16.87
N ILE A 402 10.18 19.97 16.83
CA ILE A 402 11.24 19.17 16.21
C ILE A 402 12.24 18.81 17.31
N ARG A 403 12.64 17.54 17.39
CA ARG A 403 13.64 17.06 18.34
C ARG A 403 14.81 16.44 17.59
N GLY A 404 16.04 16.81 17.89
CA GLY A 404 17.20 16.16 17.27
C GLY A 404 17.49 14.82 17.93
N TYR A 405 17.35 13.70 17.24
CA TYR A 405 18.02 12.45 17.67
C TYR A 405 19.53 12.55 17.48
N ARG A 406 19.93 13.22 16.39
CA ARG A 406 21.28 13.78 16.15
C ARG A 406 21.17 15.27 15.83
N ALA A 407 22.31 15.95 15.72
CA ALA A 407 22.32 17.32 15.19
C ALA A 407 21.81 17.29 13.74
N ALA A 408 20.85 18.14 13.44
CA ALA A 408 20.07 18.06 12.20
C ALA A 408 19.61 19.45 11.72
N THR A 409 19.24 19.52 10.45
CA THR A 409 18.49 20.66 9.89
C THR A 409 17.10 20.19 9.49
N TYR A 410 16.13 21.10 9.52
CA TYR A 410 14.75 20.80 9.17
C TYR A 410 14.11 21.93 8.37
N THR A 411 13.13 21.58 7.55
CA THR A 411 12.09 22.42 6.95
C THR A 411 10.78 21.70 7.15
N VAL A 412 9.85 22.30 7.90
CA VAL A 412 8.52 21.74 8.15
C VAL A 412 7.45 22.65 7.55
N THR A 413 6.56 22.06 6.78
CA THR A 413 5.36 22.69 6.20
C THR A 413 4.15 22.15 6.93
N THR A 414 3.39 23.05 7.57
CA THR A 414 2.17 22.73 8.32
C THR A 414 0.96 23.30 7.58
N THR A 415 0.06 22.43 7.12
CA THR A 415 -1.23 22.79 6.51
C THR A 415 -2.36 22.54 7.51
N TYR A 416 -3.23 23.51 7.73
CA TYR A 416 -4.32 23.44 8.71
C TYR A 416 -5.45 24.39 8.35
N THR A 417 -6.63 24.22 8.94
CA THR A 417 -7.74 25.19 8.84
C THR A 417 -7.78 26.06 10.09
N ALA A 418 -7.62 27.38 9.90
CA ALA A 418 -7.84 28.35 10.95
C ALA A 418 -9.36 28.56 11.16
N PRO A 419 -9.81 28.76 12.41
CA PRO A 419 -11.22 29.00 12.73
C PRO A 419 -11.78 30.27 12.08
#